data_AF-A0A3M1N1U3-F1
#
_entry.id   AF-A0A3M1N1U3-F1
#
_cell.length_a   1.000
_cell.length_b   1.000
_cell.length_c   1.000
_cell.angle_alpha   90.00
_cell.angle_beta   90.00
_cell.angle_gamma   90.00
#
_symmetry.space_group_name_H-M   'P 1'
#
loop_
_entity.id
_entity.type
_entity.pdbx_description
1 polymer ?
#
loop_
_entity_poly.entity_id
_entity_poly.type
_entity_poly.pdbx_seq_one_letter_code
_entity_poly.pdbx_strand_id
1 'polypeptide(L)'
;HESLRRLQGFSLDNLLVLERNGGLAACVGYWDWRKIVAITVQSLNPRLRFLRGALNLAGRVFPAPSLPGPGEALTQWCLTPVGFTSPEALHAVLVTLNNLAVQERIGQLFLVGERNAPWFSALKGFFSADTFVHLYVKPLVDSVSLPQGTPVYLDAVDL
;
A
#
# COMPACT_ATOMS: atom_id res chain seq x y z
N HIS A 1 -0.78 -22.59 3.72
CA HIS A 1 -2.12 -22.07 4.03
C HIS A 1 -2.28 -21.56 5.46
N GLU A 2 -1.55 -22.09 6.45
CA GLU A 2 -1.63 -21.64 7.85
C GLU A 2 -0.97 -20.27 8.11
N SER A 3 0.07 -19.92 7.33
CA SER A 3 0.83 -18.67 7.45
C SER A 3 0.04 -17.40 7.08
N LEU A 4 -0.92 -17.46 6.15
CA LEU A 4 -1.75 -16.31 5.77
C LEU A 4 -2.80 -15.97 6.83
N ARG A 5 -3.25 -16.94 7.64
CA ARG A 5 -4.24 -16.70 8.70
C ARG A 5 -3.73 -15.78 9.82
N ARG A 6 -2.41 -15.57 9.91
CA ARG A 6 -1.78 -14.73 10.95
C ARG A 6 -1.63 -13.26 10.55
N LEU A 7 -1.75 -12.92 9.26
CA LEU A 7 -1.67 -11.54 8.78
C LEU A 7 -3.06 -10.90 8.77
N GLN A 8 -3.45 -10.27 9.89
CA GLN A 8 -4.74 -9.60 9.97
C GLN A 8 -4.90 -8.54 8.88
N GLY A 9 -5.91 -8.69 8.03
CA GLY A 9 -6.18 -7.73 6.94
C GLY A 9 -5.52 -8.08 5.60
N PHE A 10 -4.86 -9.24 5.48
CA PHE A 10 -4.37 -9.76 4.20
C PHE A 10 -4.96 -11.15 3.92
N SER A 11 -5.65 -11.31 2.79
CA SER A 11 -6.16 -12.60 2.30
C SER A 11 -6.00 -12.70 0.78
N LEU A 12 -6.22 -13.89 0.22
CA LEU A 12 -6.25 -14.08 -1.23
C LEU A 12 -7.38 -13.28 -1.90
N ASP A 13 -8.44 -12.93 -1.16
CA ASP A 13 -9.53 -12.09 -1.67
C ASP A 13 -9.06 -10.66 -1.97
N ASN A 14 -7.92 -10.25 -1.41
CA ASN A 14 -7.31 -8.95 -1.63
C ASN A 14 -6.22 -8.99 -2.72
N LEU A 15 -6.13 -10.07 -3.51
CA LEU A 15 -5.18 -10.21 -4.60
C LEU A 15 -5.87 -9.99 -5.95
N LEU A 16 -5.54 -8.88 -6.61
CA LEU A 16 -5.99 -8.63 -7.97
C LEU A 16 -5.00 -9.23 -8.95
N VAL A 17 -5.54 -9.86 -10.00
CA VAL A 17 -4.78 -10.53 -11.04
C VAL A 17 -5.26 -10.06 -12.41
N LEU A 18 -4.32 -9.77 -13.30
CA LEU A 18 -4.57 -9.53 -14.72
C LEU A 18 -3.97 -10.69 -15.53
N GLU A 19 -4.82 -11.35 -16.29
CA GLU A 19 -4.42 -12.37 -17.26
C GLU A 19 -4.47 -11.79 -18.69
N ARG A 20 -3.47 -12.14 -19.51
CA ARG A 20 -3.43 -11.82 -20.94
C ARG A 20 -2.89 -13.02 -21.70
N ASN A 21 -3.56 -13.40 -22.79
CA ASN A 21 -3.15 -14.53 -23.64
C ASN A 21 -2.91 -15.84 -22.87
N GLY A 22 -3.71 -16.10 -21.83
CA GLY A 22 -3.57 -17.30 -21.00
C GLY A 22 -2.41 -17.29 -20.00
N GLY A 23 -1.71 -16.15 -19.86
CA GLY A 23 -0.62 -15.98 -18.88
C GLY A 23 -0.90 -14.86 -17.87
N LEU A 24 -0.24 -14.95 -16.71
CA LEU A 24 -0.27 -13.90 -15.68
C LEU A 24 0.52 -12.67 -16.16
N ALA A 25 -0.18 -11.56 -16.40
CA ALA A 25 0.43 -10.31 -16.86
C ALA A 25 0.78 -9.37 -15.71
N ALA A 26 -0.07 -9.31 -14.69
CA ALA A 26 0.21 -8.56 -13.47
C ALA A 26 -0.60 -9.08 -12.28
N CYS A 27 -0.10 -8.85 -11.07
CA CYS A 27 -0.82 -9.04 -9.83
C CYS A 27 -0.46 -7.97 -8.80
N VAL A 28 -1.45 -7.57 -8.01
CA VAL A 28 -1.26 -6.64 -6.88
C VAL A 28 -2.13 -7.11 -5.74
N GLY A 29 -1.51 -7.45 -4.61
CA GLY A 29 -2.20 -7.64 -3.34
C GLY A 29 -2.31 -6.34 -2.57
N TYR A 30 -3.32 -6.22 -1.71
CA TYR A 30 -3.41 -5.14 -0.73
C TYR A 30 -3.62 -5.66 0.69
N TRP A 31 -2.88 -5.06 1.63
CA TRP A 31 -2.99 -5.30 3.05
C TRP A 31 -3.66 -4.10 3.72
N ASP A 32 -4.81 -4.33 4.35
CA ASP A 32 -5.55 -3.29 5.08
C ASP A 32 -4.84 -2.88 6.37
N TRP A 33 -3.99 -1.87 6.28
CA TRP A 33 -3.19 -1.38 7.40
C TRP A 33 -4.02 -0.72 8.49
N ARG A 34 -5.28 -0.33 8.24
CA ARG A 34 -6.16 0.21 9.29
C ARG A 34 -6.37 -0.77 10.45
N LYS A 35 -6.19 -2.07 10.19
CA LYS A 35 -6.38 -3.15 11.17
C LYS A 35 -5.16 -3.43 12.03
N ILE A 36 -3.99 -2.90 11.65
CA ILE A 36 -2.70 -3.25 12.26
C ILE A 36 -1.89 -2.03 12.69
N VAL A 37 -2.05 -0.88 12.01
CA VAL A 37 -1.24 0.33 12.27
C VAL A 37 -2.14 1.57 12.15
N ALA A 38 -2.05 2.46 13.16
CA ALA A 38 -2.69 3.76 13.13
C ALA A 38 -1.63 4.86 12.93
N ILE A 39 -1.54 5.42 11.72
CA ILE A 39 -0.69 6.58 11.43
C ILE A 39 -1.55 7.83 11.54
N THR A 40 -1.27 8.70 12.50
CA THR A 40 -2.04 9.93 12.71
C THR A 40 -1.32 11.13 12.09
N VAL A 41 -2.05 11.94 11.32
CA VAL A 41 -1.51 13.17 10.74
C VAL A 41 -1.28 14.18 11.85
N GLN A 42 -0.04 14.64 12.00
CA GLN A 42 0.28 15.68 12.98
C GLN A 42 0.02 17.09 12.42
N SER A 43 0.41 17.32 11.18
CA SER A 43 0.21 18.60 10.52
C SER A 43 0.16 18.45 9.01
N LEU A 44 -0.51 19.39 8.34
CA LEU A 44 -0.51 19.51 6.89
C LEU A 44 0.14 20.83 6.50
N ASN A 45 1.04 20.76 5.51
CA ASN A 45 1.54 21.95 4.85
C ASN A 45 0.39 22.70 4.13
N PRO A 46 0.56 23.99 3.78
CA PRO A 46 -0.50 24.78 3.15
C PRO A 46 -1.04 24.19 1.84
N ARG A 47 -0.18 23.55 1.03
CA ARG A 47 -0.58 22.93 -0.24
C ARG A 47 -1.52 21.75 0.00
N LEU A 48 -1.19 20.87 0.93
CA LEU A 48 -2.03 19.73 1.32
C LEU A 48 -3.34 20.18 1.97
N ARG A 49 -3.31 21.27 2.75
CA ARG A 49 -4.52 21.86 3.33
C ARG A 49 -5.49 22.37 2.26
N PHE A 50 -4.96 23.04 1.23
CA PHE A 50 -5.76 23.47 0.08
C PHE A 50 -6.32 22.27 -0.69
N LEU A 51 -5.48 21.28 -1.00
CA LEU A 51 -5.89 20.06 -1.70
C LEU A 51 -7.00 19.31 -0.94
N ARG A 52 -6.88 19.19 0.39
CA ARG A 52 -7.94 18.62 1.25
C ARG A 52 -9.26 19.37 1.07
N GLY A 53 -9.22 20.70 1.09
CA GLY A 53 -10.41 21.53 0.86
C GLY A 53 -11.07 21.26 -0.49
N ALA A 54 -10.27 21.22 -1.55
CA ALA A 54 -10.75 20.93 -2.90
C ALA A 54 -11.36 19.52 -3.01
N LEU A 55 -10.69 18.51 -2.45
CA LEU A 55 -11.17 17.11 -2.44
C LEU A 55 -12.45 16.95 -1.61
N ASN A 56 -12.57 17.62 -0.47
CA ASN A 56 -13.78 17.58 0.35
C ASN A 56 -14.98 18.24 -0.34
N LEU A 57 -14.76 19.26 -1.17
CA LEU A 57 -15.81 19.87 -1.99
C LEU A 57 -16.20 18.96 -3.15
N ALA A 58 -15.22 18.41 -3.86
CA ALA A 58 -15.40 17.44 -4.94
C ALA A 58 -16.17 16.19 -4.47
N GLY A 59 -15.83 15.67 -3.30
CA GLY A 59 -16.45 14.50 -2.67
C GLY A 59 -17.96 14.63 -2.41
N ARG A 60 -18.51 15.84 -2.47
CA ARG A 60 -19.97 16.08 -2.36
C ARG A 60 -20.72 15.80 -3.66
N VAL A 61 -20.01 15.82 -4.80
CA VAL A 61 -20.60 15.71 -6.14
C VAL A 61 -20.23 14.37 -6.79
N PHE A 62 -19.02 13.88 -6.55
CA PHE A 62 -18.53 12.62 -7.09
C PHE A 62 -17.64 11.90 -6.09
N PRO A 63 -17.49 10.56 -6.19
CA PRO A 63 -16.55 9.82 -5.35
C PRO A 63 -15.13 10.36 -5.51
N ALA A 64 -14.58 10.92 -4.44
CA ALA A 64 -13.23 11.50 -4.41
C ALA A 64 -12.47 10.94 -3.20
N PRO A 65 -11.14 10.76 -3.31
CA PRO A 65 -10.33 10.35 -2.17
C PRO A 65 -10.37 11.43 -1.08
N SER A 66 -10.41 11.00 0.18
CA SER A 66 -10.34 11.92 1.32
C SER A 66 -8.90 12.05 1.80
N LEU A 67 -8.43 13.30 1.93
CA LEU A 67 -7.14 13.59 2.54
C LEU A 67 -7.35 13.83 4.05
N PRO A 68 -6.78 13.01 4.94
CA PRO A 68 -6.94 13.16 6.39
C PRO A 68 -6.32 14.46 6.90
N GLY A 69 -6.95 15.03 7.93
CA GLY A 69 -6.54 16.25 8.61
C GLY A 69 -5.66 16.00 9.83
N PRO A 70 -5.07 17.06 10.41
CA PRO A 70 -4.38 16.97 11.69
C PRO A 70 -5.26 16.29 12.76
N GLY A 71 -4.72 15.29 13.46
CA GLY A 71 -5.41 14.46 14.44
C GLY A 71 -6.19 13.27 13.87
N GLU A 72 -6.37 13.19 12.55
CA GLU A 72 -7.05 12.06 11.90
C GLU A 72 -6.05 10.97 11.49
N ALA A 73 -6.49 9.71 11.55
CA ALA A 73 -5.70 8.57 11.11
C ALA A 73 -5.73 8.43 9.58
N LEU A 74 -4.59 8.06 8.99
CA LEU A 74 -4.48 7.67 7.59
C LEU A 74 -5.26 6.37 7.37
N THR A 75 -6.16 6.37 6.38
CA THR A 75 -6.74 5.13 5.86
C THR A 75 -5.90 4.68 4.67
N GLN A 76 -5.15 3.59 4.86
CA GLN A 76 -4.19 3.16 3.85
C GLN A 76 -4.22 1.65 3.61
N TRP A 77 -3.96 1.29 2.36
CA TRP A 77 -3.67 -0.07 1.94
C TRP A 77 -2.21 -0.17 1.52
N CYS A 78 -1.48 -1.11 2.12
CA CYS A 78 -0.13 -1.42 1.71
C CYS A 78 -0.15 -2.45 0.58
N LEU A 79 0.48 -2.11 -0.54
CA LEU A 79 0.50 -2.94 -1.72
C LEU A 79 1.59 -4.00 -1.60
N THR A 80 1.16 -5.25 -1.51
CA THR A 80 2.06 -6.41 -1.48
C THR A 80 1.26 -7.71 -1.67
N PRO A 81 1.75 -8.70 -2.43
CA PRO A 81 2.88 -8.61 -3.34
C PRO A 81 2.51 -7.81 -4.60
N VAL A 82 3.52 -7.29 -5.30
CA VAL A 82 3.37 -6.65 -6.62
C VAL A 82 4.22 -7.42 -7.63
N GLY A 83 3.61 -7.89 -8.72
CA GLY A 83 4.28 -8.59 -9.81
C GLY A 83 3.71 -8.19 -11.15
N PHE A 84 4.54 -8.09 -12.18
CA PHE A 84 4.10 -7.68 -13.53
C PHE A 84 5.12 -8.05 -14.60
N THR A 85 4.62 -8.28 -15.82
CA THR A 85 5.45 -8.50 -17.01
C THR A 85 5.75 -7.19 -17.76
N SER A 86 4.86 -6.19 -17.63
CA SER A 86 5.09 -4.84 -18.17
C SER A 86 4.41 -3.77 -17.29
N PRO A 87 4.92 -2.52 -17.27
CA PRO A 87 4.30 -1.44 -16.49
C PRO A 87 2.86 -1.13 -16.91
N GLU A 88 2.51 -1.33 -18.17
CA GLU A 88 1.15 -1.13 -18.69
C GLU A 88 0.18 -2.17 -18.11
N ALA A 89 0.63 -3.42 -17.94
CA ALA A 89 -0.14 -4.46 -17.28
C ALA A 89 -0.38 -4.09 -15.80
N LEU A 90 0.65 -3.62 -15.11
CA LEU A 90 0.53 -3.14 -13.73
C LEU A 90 -0.42 -1.93 -13.63
N HIS A 91 -0.30 -0.96 -14.53
CA HIS A 91 -1.14 0.24 -14.54
C HIS A 91 -2.64 -0.11 -14.59
N ALA A 92 -3.03 -1.07 -15.44
CA ALA A 92 -4.41 -1.51 -15.54
C ALA A 92 -4.95 -2.09 -14.21
N VAL A 93 -4.11 -2.86 -13.50
CA VAL A 93 -4.46 -3.40 -12.18
C VAL A 93 -4.55 -2.27 -11.14
N LEU A 94 -3.61 -1.32 -11.15
CA LEU A 94 -3.59 -0.20 -10.21
C LEU A 94 -4.81 0.73 -10.37
N VAL A 95 -5.27 0.97 -11.60
CA VAL A 95 -6.50 1.76 -11.84
C VAL A 95 -7.70 1.07 -11.22
N THR A 96 -7.81 -0.25 -11.40
CA THR A 96 -8.88 -1.06 -10.81
C THR A 96 -8.82 -1.01 -9.28
N LEU A 97 -7.63 -1.20 -8.71
CA LEU A 97 -7.40 -1.15 -7.27
C LEU A 97 -7.71 0.24 -6.68
N ASN A 98 -7.35 1.31 -7.37
CA ASN A 98 -7.64 2.67 -6.93
C ASN A 98 -9.14 2.96 -6.89
N ASN A 99 -9.89 2.48 -7.89
CA ASN A 99 -11.35 2.62 -7.89
C ASN A 99 -11.98 1.87 -6.71
N LEU A 100 -11.51 0.66 -6.42
CA LEU A 100 -11.94 -0.10 -5.24
C LEU A 100 -11.59 0.64 -3.94
N ALA A 101 -10.37 1.18 -3.84
CA ALA A 101 -9.91 1.96 -2.70
C ALA A 101 -10.80 3.18 -2.44
N VAL A 102 -11.21 3.91 -3.48
CA VAL A 102 -12.14 5.04 -3.37
C VAL A 102 -13.52 4.58 -2.85
N GLN A 103 -14.03 3.44 -3.32
CA GLN A 103 -15.29 2.86 -2.83
C GLN A 103 -15.22 2.48 -1.35
N GLU A 104 -14.08 1.90 -0.93
CA GLU A 104 -13.79 1.47 0.45
C GLU A 104 -13.31 2.61 1.37
N ARG A 105 -13.32 3.86 0.86
CA ARG A 105 -12.89 5.08 1.58
C ARG A 105 -11.45 4.98 2.10
N ILE A 106 -10.59 4.34 1.31
CA ILE A 106 -9.16 4.30 1.52
C ILE A 106 -8.56 5.57 0.93
N GLY A 107 -7.90 6.37 1.74
CA GLY A 107 -7.31 7.65 1.35
C GLY A 107 -5.98 7.50 0.61
N GLN A 108 -5.27 6.38 0.84
CA GLN A 108 -3.94 6.18 0.28
C GLN A 108 -3.67 4.72 -0.09
N LEU A 109 -3.10 4.50 -1.27
CA LEU A 109 -2.36 3.29 -1.60
C LEU A 109 -0.89 3.55 -1.27
N PHE A 110 -0.28 2.67 -0.48
CA PHE A 110 1.10 2.76 -0.03
C PHE A 110 1.90 1.61 -0.63
N LEU A 111 3.03 1.90 -1.26
CA LEU A 111 3.93 0.89 -1.83
C LEU A 111 5.35 1.22 -1.42
N VAL A 112 6.07 0.22 -0.92
CA VAL A 112 7.50 0.30 -0.65
C VAL A 112 8.24 -0.25 -1.86
N GLY A 113 9.20 0.51 -2.39
CA GLY A 113 10.07 0.01 -3.44
C GLY A 113 11.30 0.88 -3.65
N GLU A 114 12.19 0.41 -4.52
CA GLU A 114 13.47 1.07 -4.79
C GLU A 114 13.31 2.34 -5.63
N ARG A 115 14.22 3.30 -5.45
CA ARG A 115 14.14 4.67 -5.99
C ARG A 115 14.10 4.79 -7.52
N ASN A 116 14.33 3.73 -8.29
CA ASN A 116 14.24 3.76 -9.76
C ASN A 116 13.61 2.48 -10.35
N ALA A 117 12.72 1.84 -9.59
CA ALA A 117 12.14 0.58 -10.02
C ALA A 117 11.23 0.73 -11.27
N PRO A 118 11.16 -0.28 -12.16
CA PRO A 118 10.40 -0.19 -13.41
C PRO A 118 8.90 0.12 -13.26
N TRP A 119 8.33 -0.11 -12.07
CA TRP A 119 6.91 0.14 -11.81
C TRP A 119 6.55 1.63 -11.67
N PHE A 120 7.51 2.55 -11.55
CA PHE A 120 7.19 3.99 -11.49
C PHE A 120 6.44 4.48 -12.73
N SER A 121 6.74 3.94 -13.91
CA SER A 121 6.01 4.28 -15.14
C SER A 121 4.55 3.81 -15.11
N ALA A 122 4.24 2.77 -14.34
CA ALA A 122 2.87 2.30 -14.12
C ALA A 122 2.05 3.29 -13.25
N LEU A 123 2.70 4.19 -12.51
CA LEU A 123 2.03 5.23 -11.73
C LEU A 123 1.64 6.47 -12.54
N LYS A 124 1.92 6.50 -13.85
CA LYS A 124 1.56 7.64 -14.68
C LYS A 124 0.07 7.97 -14.55
N GLY A 125 -0.25 9.22 -14.22
CA GLY A 125 -1.62 9.70 -14.04
C GLY A 125 -2.17 9.59 -12.61
N PHE A 126 -1.46 8.90 -11.70
CA PHE A 126 -1.75 8.95 -10.28
C PHE A 126 -1.09 10.16 -9.63
N PHE A 127 -1.72 10.70 -8.59
CA PHE A 127 -1.05 11.62 -7.68
C PHE A 127 -0.18 10.81 -6.72
N SER A 128 1.15 10.97 -6.79
CA SER A 128 2.10 10.31 -5.89
C SER A 128 2.78 11.30 -4.94
N ALA A 129 3.10 10.81 -3.75
CA ALA A 129 3.95 11.50 -2.78
C ALA A 129 5.07 10.56 -2.37
N ASP A 130 6.29 10.87 -2.81
CA ASP A 130 7.45 10.03 -2.52
C ASP A 130 7.99 10.36 -1.13
N THR A 131 8.09 9.35 -0.27
CA THR A 131 8.66 9.48 1.08
C THR A 131 9.89 8.59 1.20
N PHE A 132 10.97 9.16 1.73
CA PHE A 132 12.16 8.39 2.07
C PHE A 132 11.95 7.69 3.40
N VAL A 133 12.10 6.37 3.41
CA VAL A 133 12.09 5.55 4.63
C VAL A 133 13.51 5.06 4.88
N HIS A 134 14.07 5.43 6.03
CA HIS A 134 15.32 4.83 6.52
C HIS A 134 14.97 3.60 7.34
N LEU A 135 15.19 2.42 6.76
CA LEU A 135 15.03 1.16 7.48
C LEU A 135 16.32 0.84 8.24
N TYR A 136 16.26 0.86 9.56
CA TYR A 136 17.36 0.43 10.42
C TYR A 136 17.12 -1.02 10.83
N VAL A 137 17.91 -1.93 10.29
CA VAL A 137 17.91 -3.34 10.71
C VAL A 137 19.08 -3.53 11.66
N LYS A 138 18.79 -3.82 12.93
CA LYS A 138 19.83 -4.23 13.87
C LYS A 138 20.26 -5.65 13.48
N PRO A 139 21.56 -5.90 13.23
CA PRO A 139 22.02 -7.26 13.03
C PRO A 139 21.70 -8.07 14.28
N LEU A 140 21.21 -9.29 14.08
CA LEU A 140 21.16 -10.27 15.15
C LEU A 140 22.61 -10.44 15.64
N VAL A 141 22.83 -10.25 16.93
CA VAL A 141 24.17 -10.35 17.56
C VAL A 141 24.82 -11.67 17.15
N ASP A 142 26.14 -11.70 16.99
CA ASP A 142 26.93 -12.83 16.42
C ASP A 142 26.66 -14.22 17.03
N SER A 143 25.92 -14.30 18.14
CA SER A 143 25.52 -15.51 18.86
C SER A 143 24.06 -15.94 18.66
N VAL A 144 23.27 -15.26 17.83
CA VAL A 144 21.90 -15.68 17.49
C VAL A 144 21.92 -16.46 16.19
N SER A 145 22.12 -17.77 16.30
CA SER A 145 21.84 -18.67 15.19
C SER A 145 20.33 -18.71 14.97
N LEU A 146 19.86 -18.13 13.86
CA LEU A 146 18.52 -18.42 13.37
C LEU A 146 18.43 -19.95 13.19
N PRO A 147 17.42 -20.63 13.76
CA PRO A 147 17.31 -22.07 13.60
C PRO A 147 17.25 -22.39 12.10
N GLN A 148 18.28 -23.10 11.60
CA GLN A 148 18.36 -23.45 10.18
C GLN A 148 17.10 -24.21 9.79
N GLY A 149 16.43 -23.75 8.72
CA GLY A 149 15.21 -24.37 8.22
C GLY A 149 13.93 -23.99 8.97
N THR A 150 13.98 -23.12 9.99
CA THR A 150 12.78 -22.62 10.66
C THR A 150 12.56 -21.14 10.31
N PRO A 151 11.50 -20.78 9.57
CA PRO A 151 11.21 -19.39 9.29
C PRO A 151 10.93 -18.64 10.61
N VAL A 152 11.69 -17.57 10.85
CA VAL A 152 11.45 -16.65 11.96
C VAL A 152 10.43 -15.61 11.51
N TYR A 153 9.32 -15.52 12.23
CA TYR A 153 8.25 -14.58 11.98
C TYR A 153 8.30 -13.49 13.06
N LEU A 154 8.35 -12.23 12.63
CA LEU A 154 8.03 -11.08 13.48
C LEU A 154 6.53 -10.85 13.39
N ASP A 155 5.83 -10.91 14.52
CA ASP A 155 4.45 -10.42 14.57
C ASP A 155 4.50 -8.89 14.47
N ALA A 156 3.71 -8.32 13.55
CA ALA A 156 3.62 -6.88 13.40
C ALA A 156 2.98 -6.21 14.62
N VAL A 157 2.27 -6.96 15.46
CA VAL A 157 1.72 -6.49 16.74
C VAL A 157 2.80 -6.37 17.82
N ASP A 158 3.91 -7.08 17.68
CA ASP A 158 5.04 -7.05 18.64
C ASP A 158 6.05 -5.91 18.34
N LEU A 159 5.78 -5.08 17.32
CA LEU A 159 6.53 -3.86 16.97
C LEU A 159 5.92 -2.60 17.61
#